data_AF-W4QM71-F1
#
_entry.id   AF-W4QM71-F1
#
_cell.length_a   1.000
_cell.length_b   1.000
_cell.length_c   1.000
_cell.angle_alpha   90.00
_cell.angle_beta   90.00
_cell.angle_gamma   90.00
#
_symmetry.space_group_name_H-M   'P 1'
#
loop_
_entity.id
_entity.type
_entity.pdbx_description
1 polymer ?
#
loop_
_entity_poly.entity_id
_entity_poly.type
_entity_poly.pdbx_seq_one_letter_code
_entity_poly.pdbx_strand_id
1 'polypeptide(L)'
;MCVYVFLEGTFGEKKKWWWFHFNVKPNVLGEVPLIIGPFFVGSLWILKYTFGNFKLYLLTNLIVDSIFTYFGLTWFKKIGYVSLVRLSKLQLSLVFMIKSFVMYGFQVLYEKVFSNRTWKQAY
;
A
#
# COMPACT_ATOMS: atom_id res chain seq x y z
N MET A 1 -6.25 4.31 6.25
CA MET A 1 -5.35 3.52 5.40
C MET A 1 -3.94 3.39 6.00
N CYS A 2 -3.22 4.47 6.29
CA CYS A 2 -1.85 4.38 6.83
C CYS A 2 -1.75 3.60 8.15
N VAL A 3 -2.72 3.75 9.06
CA VAL A 3 -2.79 2.97 10.32
C VAL A 3 -2.91 1.48 10.05
N TYR A 4 -3.73 1.08 9.07
CA TYR A 4 -3.88 -0.33 8.67
C TYR A 4 -2.55 -0.91 8.16
N VAL A 5 -1.88 -0.17 7.28
CA VAL A 5 -0.57 -0.58 6.74
C VAL A 5 0.50 -0.64 7.84
N PHE A 6 0.46 0.28 8.79
CA PHE A 6 1.37 0.30 9.93
C PHE A 6 1.13 -0.90 10.86
N LEU A 7 -0.12 -1.24 11.16
CA LEU A 7 -0.47 -2.43 11.95
C LEU A 7 -0.03 -3.71 11.25
N GLU A 8 -0.26 -3.84 9.94
CA GLU A 8 0.25 -4.97 9.16
C GLU A 8 1.78 -5.03 9.18
N GLY A 9 2.47 -3.89 9.07
CA GLY A 9 3.93 -3.82 9.19
C GLY A 9 4.43 -4.35 10.53
N THR A 10 3.85 -3.86 11.63
CA THR A 10 4.20 -4.38 12.98
C THR A 10 3.94 -5.88 13.12
N PHE A 11 2.89 -6.40 12.47
CA PHE A 11 2.55 -7.82 12.52
C PHE A 11 3.48 -8.66 11.64
N GLY A 12 3.85 -8.14 10.46
CA GLY A 12 4.79 -8.74 9.53
C GLY A 12 6.20 -8.80 10.09
N GLU A 13 6.65 -7.76 10.80
CA GLU A 13 7.94 -7.74 11.49
C GLU A 13 8.00 -8.76 12.63
N LYS A 14 6.94 -8.85 13.45
CA LYS A 14 6.80 -9.89 14.49
C LYS A 14 6.84 -11.31 13.92
N LYS A 15 6.26 -11.53 12.73
CA LYS A 15 6.29 -12.84 12.04
C LYS A 15 7.53 -13.05 11.15
N LYS A 16 8.44 -12.07 11.06
CA LYS A 16 9.62 -12.04 10.18
C LYS A 16 9.26 -12.31 8.71
N TRP A 17 8.19 -11.70 8.21
CA TRP A 17 7.81 -11.79 6.79
C TRP A 17 8.87 -11.17 5.89
N TRP A 18 9.40 -10.02 6.33
CA TRP A 18 10.49 -9.28 5.72
C TRP A 18 11.42 -8.75 6.82
N TRP A 19 12.68 -8.59 6.48
CA TRP A 19 13.72 -8.10 7.36
C TRP A 19 14.30 -6.82 6.81
N PHE A 20 14.18 -5.73 7.57
CA PHE A 20 14.82 -4.46 7.29
C PHE A 20 16.18 -4.43 8.00
N HIS A 21 17.26 -4.29 7.24
CA HIS A 21 18.61 -4.25 7.84
C HIS A 21 18.93 -2.87 8.42
N PHE A 22 18.21 -1.83 7.98
CA PHE A 22 18.38 -0.46 8.44
C PHE A 22 17.33 -0.10 9.50
N ASN A 23 17.80 0.19 10.72
CA ASN A 23 16.97 0.71 11.80
C ASN A 23 17.42 2.14 12.12
N VAL A 24 16.61 3.14 11.72
CA VAL A 24 16.92 4.57 11.98
C VAL A 24 16.74 4.92 13.46
N LYS A 25 15.78 4.28 14.14
CA LYS A 25 15.56 4.33 15.60
C LYS A 25 15.03 2.98 16.09
N PRO A 26 15.29 2.57 17.34
CA PRO A 26 14.86 1.27 17.88
C PRO A 26 13.34 1.06 17.96
N ASN A 27 12.53 2.12 17.78
CA ASN A 27 11.06 2.08 17.81
C ASN A 27 10.40 2.50 16.48
N VAL A 28 11.18 2.69 15.41
CA VAL A 28 10.63 3.07 14.09
C VAL A 28 10.88 1.93 13.14
N LEU A 29 9.80 1.33 12.63
CA LEU A 29 9.89 0.28 11.63
C LEU A 29 10.62 0.83 10.39
N GLY A 30 11.63 0.11 9.89
CA GLY A 30 12.37 0.48 8.67
C GLY A 30 11.48 0.59 7.41
N GLU A 31 10.25 0.09 7.49
CA GLU A 31 9.21 0.20 6.46
C GLU A 31 8.53 1.57 6.40
N VAL A 32 8.58 2.39 7.46
CA VAL A 32 7.86 3.67 7.54
C VAL A 32 8.16 4.64 6.38
N PRO A 33 9.42 4.88 6.00
CA PRO A 33 9.72 5.79 4.88
C PRO A 33 9.13 5.29 3.56
N LEU A 34 9.06 3.97 3.38
CA LEU A 34 8.53 3.35 2.18
C LEU A 34 7.00 3.38 2.14
N ILE A 35 6.35 3.27 3.32
CA ILE A 35 4.91 3.43 3.49
C ILE A 35 4.48 4.88 3.24
N ILE A 36 5.15 5.85 3.88
CA ILE A 36 4.76 7.28 3.80
C ILE A 36 5.18 7.92 2.46
N GLY A 37 6.30 7.48 1.88
CA GLY A 37 6.77 7.99 0.60
C GLY A 37 6.05 7.35 -0.58
N PRO A 38 6.70 6.41 -1.29
CA PRO A 38 6.21 5.91 -2.57
C PRO A 38 4.87 5.20 -2.48
N PHE A 39 4.59 4.44 -1.41
CA PHE A 39 3.32 3.74 -1.28
C PHE A 39 2.16 4.72 -1.11
N PHE A 40 2.20 5.61 -0.11
CA PHE A 40 1.12 6.56 0.14
C PHE A 40 0.89 7.52 -1.03
N VAL A 41 1.95 8.15 -1.56
CA VAL A 41 1.84 9.08 -2.68
C VAL A 41 1.36 8.36 -3.94
N GLY A 42 1.91 7.17 -4.22
CA GLY A 42 1.53 6.35 -5.38
C GLY A 42 0.07 5.92 -5.32
N SER A 43 -0.40 5.40 -4.19
CA SER A 43 -1.79 4.99 -4.03
C SER A 43 -2.77 6.17 -4.16
N LEU A 44 -2.41 7.37 -3.67
CA LEU A 44 -3.22 8.58 -3.86
C LEU A 44 -3.33 8.97 -5.34
N TRP A 45 -2.23 8.92 -6.08
CA TRP A 45 -2.23 9.23 -7.51
C TRP A 45 -3.06 8.22 -8.30
N ILE A 46 -2.83 6.93 -8.09
CA ILE A 46 -3.60 5.88 -8.77
C ILE A 46 -5.08 6.09 -8.49
N LEU A 47 -5.45 6.26 -7.22
CA LEU A 47 -6.84 6.52 -6.86
C LEU A 47 -7.36 7.77 -7.58
N LYS A 48 -6.68 8.91 -7.49
CA LYS A 48 -7.11 10.17 -8.14
C LYS A 48 -7.36 10.03 -9.64
N TYR A 49 -6.51 9.30 -10.37
CA TYR A 49 -6.61 9.18 -11.82
C TYR A 49 -7.53 8.05 -12.29
N THR A 50 -7.83 7.07 -11.43
CA THR A 50 -8.62 5.88 -11.82
C THR A 50 -9.95 5.77 -11.08
N PHE A 51 -10.25 6.71 -10.19
CA PHE A 51 -11.48 6.74 -9.43
C PHE A 51 -12.71 6.86 -10.35
N GLY A 52 -13.77 6.12 -10.02
CA GLY A 52 -14.98 5.98 -10.85
C GLY A 52 -14.96 4.79 -11.81
N ASN A 53 -13.78 4.23 -12.14
CA ASN A 53 -13.69 3.01 -12.94
C ASN A 53 -12.91 1.92 -12.20
N PHE A 54 -13.65 1.05 -11.50
CA PHE A 54 -13.07 -0.02 -10.68
C PHE A 54 -12.10 -0.93 -11.46
N LYS A 55 -12.41 -1.27 -12.71
CA LYS A 55 -11.56 -2.15 -13.53
C LYS A 55 -10.22 -1.48 -13.84
N LEU A 56 -10.25 -0.20 -14.19
CA LEU A 56 -9.05 0.60 -14.46
C LEU A 56 -8.20 0.71 -13.18
N TYR A 57 -8.82 1.05 -12.05
CA TYR A 57 -8.15 1.14 -10.75
C TYR A 57 -7.45 -0.17 -10.38
N LEU A 58 -8.16 -1.30 -10.53
CA LEU A 58 -7.62 -2.61 -10.17
C LEU A 58 -6.44 -2.97 -11.08
N LEU A 59 -6.57 -2.74 -12.40
CA LEU A 59 -5.51 -3.05 -13.36
C LEU A 59 -4.27 -2.19 -13.11
N THR A 60 -4.44 -0.88 -12.91
CA THR A 60 -3.32 0.03 -12.62
C THR A 60 -2.63 -0.32 -11.31
N ASN A 61 -3.37 -0.59 -10.23
CA ASN A 61 -2.76 -1.06 -8.98
C ASN A 61 -1.99 -2.37 -9.19
N LEU A 62 -2.61 -3.35 -9.85
CA LEU A 62 -1.97 -4.65 -10.07
C LEU A 62 -0.66 -4.52 -10.86
N ILE A 63 -0.62 -3.67 -11.89
CA ILE A 63 0.61 -3.40 -12.65
C ILE A 63 1.66 -2.74 -11.76
N VAL A 64 1.31 -1.68 -11.04
CA VAL A 64 2.25 -0.94 -10.18
C VAL A 64 2.77 -1.81 -9.05
N ASP A 65 1.88 -2.54 -8.37
CA ASP A 65 2.22 -3.47 -7.29
C ASP A 65 3.08 -4.62 -7.79
N SER A 66 2.85 -5.11 -9.01
CA SER A 66 3.69 -6.13 -9.66
C SER A 66 5.08 -5.56 -9.95
N ILE A 67 5.18 -4.36 -10.54
CA ILE A 67 6.47 -3.69 -10.79
C ILE A 67 7.22 -3.53 -9.46
N PHE A 68 6.55 -3.04 -8.42
CA PHE A 68 7.17 -2.89 -7.10
C PHE A 68 7.62 -4.23 -6.51
N THR A 69 6.79 -5.28 -6.61
CA THR A 69 7.08 -6.59 -6.04
C THR A 69 8.22 -7.32 -6.76
N TYR A 70 8.26 -7.24 -8.09
CA TYR A 70 9.26 -7.95 -8.88
C TYR A 70 10.54 -7.15 -9.09
N PHE A 71 10.44 -5.87 -9.46
CA PHE A 71 11.60 -4.99 -9.66
C PHE A 71 12.02 -4.29 -8.37
N GLY A 72 11.09 -3.60 -7.71
CA GLY A 72 11.38 -2.81 -6.51
C GLY A 72 12.04 -3.66 -5.43
N LEU A 73 11.43 -4.77 -5.02
CA LEU A 73 12.02 -5.65 -4.00
C LEU A 73 13.37 -6.24 -4.38
N THR A 74 13.57 -6.57 -5.66
CA THR A 74 14.86 -7.10 -6.13
C THR A 74 15.94 -6.03 -6.01
N TRP A 75 15.61 -4.78 -6.33
CA TRP A 75 16.49 -3.64 -6.12
C TRP A 75 16.76 -3.37 -4.64
N PHE A 76 15.71 -3.35 -3.80
CA PHE A 76 15.84 -3.18 -2.34
C PHE A 76 16.70 -4.28 -1.68
N LYS A 77 16.59 -5.53 -2.17
CA LYS A 77 17.44 -6.63 -1.73
C LYS A 77 18.90 -6.42 -2.11
N LYS A 78 19.17 -5.90 -3.32
CA LYS A 78 20.53 -5.63 -3.81
C LYS A 78 21.23 -4.52 -3.01
N ILE A 79 20.50 -3.48 -2.61
CA ILE A 79 21.04 -2.42 -1.75
C ILE A 79 21.05 -2.78 -0.26
N GLY A 80 20.59 -3.99 0.10
CA GLY A 80 20.54 -4.46 1.48
C GLY A 80 19.47 -3.80 2.36
N TYR A 81 18.51 -3.08 1.78
CA TYR A 81 17.48 -2.36 2.55
C TYR A 81 16.44 -3.31 3.13
N VAL A 82 15.80 -4.13 2.28
CA VAL A 82 14.82 -5.13 2.69
C VAL A 82 15.12 -6.49 2.08
N SER A 83 14.94 -7.55 2.87
CA SER A 83 14.98 -8.93 2.38
C SER A 83 13.71 -9.66 2.79
N LEU A 84 13.07 -10.35 1.84
CA LEU A 84 11.96 -11.24 2.17
C LEU A 84 12.52 -12.52 2.78
N VAL A 85 12.04 -12.87 3.97
CA VAL A 85 12.53 -14.04 4.72
C VAL A 85 11.50 -15.17 4.67
N ARG A 86 10.26 -14.90 5.04
CA ARG A 86 9.20 -15.93 5.15
C ARG A 86 8.03 -15.75 4.19
N LEU A 87 8.00 -14.64 3.46
CA LEU A 87 6.88 -14.30 2.60
C LEU A 87 7.32 -14.36 1.13
N SER A 88 6.58 -15.11 0.30
CA SER A 88 6.90 -15.22 -1.12
C SER A 88 6.43 -13.99 -1.89
N LYS A 89 7.03 -13.70 -3.06
CA LYS A 89 6.60 -12.59 -3.92
C LYS A 89 5.11 -12.69 -4.29
N LEU A 90 4.60 -13.91 -4.50
CA LEU A 90 3.18 -14.15 -4.77
C LEU A 90 2.29 -13.82 -3.57
N GLN A 91 2.68 -14.23 -2.37
CA GLN A 91 1.95 -13.89 -1.15
C GLN A 91 1.93 -12.37 -0.93
N LEU A 92 3.04 -11.67 -1.22
CA LEU A 92 3.09 -10.21 -1.13
C LEU A 92 2.13 -9.56 -2.13
N SER A 93 2.12 -10.05 -3.37
CA SER A 93 1.21 -9.55 -4.40
C SER A 93 -0.25 -9.76 -4.01
N LEU A 94 -0.59 -10.87 -3.35
CA LEU A 94 -1.94 -11.11 -2.83
C LEU A 94 -2.30 -10.12 -1.71
N VAL A 95 -1.37 -9.81 -0.81
CA VAL A 95 -1.57 -8.79 0.24
C VAL A 95 -1.81 -7.41 -0.38
N PHE A 96 -1.03 -7.03 -1.41
CA PHE A 96 -1.27 -5.79 -2.16
C PHE A 96 -2.63 -5.77 -2.87
N MET A 97 -3.03 -6.90 -3.45
CA MET A 97 -4.34 -7.01 -4.07
C MET A 97 -5.47 -6.79 -3.04
N ILE A 98 -5.42 -7.44 -1.87
CA ILE A 98 -6.41 -7.22 -0.80
C ILE A 98 -6.43 -5.74 -0.36
N LYS A 99 -5.27 -5.10 -0.21
CA LYS A 99 -5.17 -3.67 0.11
C LYS A 99 -5.87 -2.80 -0.92
N SER A 100 -5.68 -3.07 -2.21
CA SER A 100 -6.29 -2.26 -3.27
C SER A 100 -7.82 -2.35 -3.24
N PHE A 101 -8.38 -3.53 -2.97
CA PHE A 101 -9.83 -3.71 -2.74
C PHE A 101 -10.33 -2.90 -1.54
N VAL A 102 -9.66 -3.01 -0.39
CA VAL A 102 -10.04 -2.29 0.84
C VAL A 102 -9.97 -0.78 0.60
N MET A 103 -8.94 -0.30 -0.08
CA MET A 103 -8.75 1.12 -0.36
C MET A 103 -9.83 1.68 -1.30
N TYR A 104 -10.17 0.96 -2.37
CA TYR A 104 -11.25 1.37 -3.26
C TYR A 104 -12.60 1.35 -2.53
N GLY A 105 -12.87 0.30 -1.75
CA GLY A 105 -14.09 0.20 -0.95
C GLY A 105 -14.24 1.36 0.04
N PHE A 106 -13.15 1.71 0.74
CA PHE A 106 -13.14 2.87 1.63
C PHE A 106 -13.40 4.19 0.89
N GLN A 107 -12.81 4.37 -0.29
CA GLN A 107 -13.03 5.57 -1.10
C GLN A 107 -14.50 5.69 -1.56
N VAL A 108 -15.11 4.59 -2.02
CA VAL A 108 -16.53 4.58 -2.42
C VAL A 108 -17.45 4.91 -1.24
N LEU A 109 -17.16 4.34 -0.06
CA LEU A 109 -17.92 4.66 1.16
C LEU A 109 -17.74 6.13 1.56
N TYR A 110 -16.52 6.65 1.50
CA TYR A 110 -16.22 8.04 1.80
C TYR A 110 -17.00 8.98 0.86
N GLU A 111 -16.97 8.72 -0.45
CA GLU A 111 -17.72 9.52 -1.42
C GLU A 111 -19.23 9.44 -1.15
N LYS A 112 -19.77 8.25 -0.88
CA LYS A 112 -21.19 8.09 -0.57
C LYS A 112 -21.64 8.86 0.68
N VAL A 113 -20.78 8.96 1.69
CA VAL A 113 -21.08 9.63 2.97
C VAL A 113 -20.85 11.15 2.91
N PHE A 114 -19.80 11.60 2.21
CA PHE A 114 -19.39 13.00 2.18
C PHE A 114 -19.81 13.76 0.91
N SER A 115 -19.77 13.14 -0.28
CA SER A 115 -20.21 13.78 -1.53
C SER A 115 -21.71 14.11 -1.52
N ASN A 116 -22.53 13.23 -0.92
CA ASN A 116 -23.96 13.51 -0.73
C ASN A 116 -24.25 14.70 0.20
N ARG A 117 -23.28 15.17 1.01
CA ARG A 117 -23.45 16.39 1.83
C ARG A 117 -23.11 17.66 1.06
N THR A 118 -22.10 17.64 0.19
CA THR A 118 -21.67 18.83 -0.56
C THR A 118 -22.71 19.29 -1.58
N TRP A 119 -23.47 18.37 -2.19
CA TRP A 119 -24.56 18.73 -3.11
C TRP A 119 -25.87 19.14 -2.40
N LYS A 120 -26.12 18.66 -1.19
CA LYS A 120 -27.31 19.03 -0.39
C LYS A 120 -27.17 20.36 0.37
N GLN A 121 -25.96 20.89 0.52
CA GLN A 121 -25.72 22.20 1.14
C GLN A 121 -25.62 23.33 0.11
N ALA A 122 -25.56 23.00 -1.19
CA ALA A 122 -25.46 23.94 -2.29
C ALA A 122 -26.82 24.31 -2.92
N TYR A 123 -27.93 23.76 -2.41
CA TYR A 123 -29.31 24.07 -2.79
C TYR A 123 -30.16 24.37 -1.57
#